data_AF-A0A4D7ARV8-F1
#
_entry.id   AF-A0A4D7ARV8-F1
#
_cell.length_a   1.000
_cell.length_b   1.000
_cell.length_c   1.000
_cell.angle_alpha   90.00
_cell.angle_beta   90.00
_cell.angle_gamma   90.00
#
_symmetry.space_group_name_H-M   'P 1'
#
loop_
_entity.id
_entity.type
_entity.pdbx_description
1 polymer ?
#
loop_
_entity_poly.entity_id
_entity_poly.type
_entity_poly.pdbx_seq_one_letter_code
_entity_poly.pdbx_strand_id
1 'polypeptide(L)' 'MRYTREELAEARRSIDSTLRKCEKALEKLRPGTSPHTLTVRRIRAFRIALALIDREMDGTEIPGPEGKEDL' A
#
# COMPACT_ATOMS: atom_id res chain seq x y z
N MET A 1 -12.84 14.57 6.44
CA MET A 1 -13.38 14.23 5.10
C MET A 1 -13.72 12.74 5.13
N ARG A 2 -14.85 12.33 4.55
CA ARG A 2 -15.18 10.92 4.31
C ARG A 2 -15.19 10.69 2.80
N TYR A 3 -14.58 9.59 2.37
CA TYR A 3 -14.58 9.18 0.97
C TYR A 3 -15.82 8.35 0.67
N THR A 4 -16.34 8.41 -0.55
CA THR A 4 -17.40 7.50 -0.97
C THR A 4 -16.85 6.10 -1.22
N ARG A 5 -17.73 5.10 -1.21
CA ARG A 5 -17.34 3.72 -1.51
C ARG A 5 -16.80 3.59 -2.93
N GLU A 6 -17.32 4.39 -3.86
CA GLU A 6 -16.87 4.46 -5.25
C GLU A 6 -15.45 5.03 -5.36
N GLU A 7 -15.15 6.10 -4.62
CA GLU A 7 -13.80 6.70 -4.54
C GLU A 7 -12.78 5.71 -3.97
N LEU A 8 -13.15 5.02 -2.88
CA LEU A 8 -12.31 4.00 -2.26
C LEU A 8 -12.07 2.82 -3.24
N ALA A 9 -13.12 2.36 -3.92
CA ALA A 9 -13.00 1.27 -4.90
C ALA A 9 -12.12 1.67 -6.09
N GLU A 10 -12.22 2.91 -6.59
CA GLU A 10 -11.36 3.41 -7.67
C GLU A 10 -9.90 3.55 -7.23
N ALA A 11 -9.67 4.12 -6.05
CA ALA A 11 -8.33 4.21 -5.47
C ALA A 11 -7.70 2.82 -5.30
N ARG A 12 -8.47 1.87 -4.78
CA ARG A 12 -8.05 0.47 -4.63
C ARG A 12 -7.65 -0.14 -5.97
N ARG A 13 -8.48 -0.02 -7.00
CA ARG A 13 -8.20 -0.53 -8.36
C ARG A 13 -6.91 0.06 -8.92
N SER A 14 -6.73 1.37 -8.77
CA SER A 14 -5.54 2.09 -9.24
C SER A 14 -4.27 1.64 -8.53
N ILE A 15 -4.33 1.45 -7.21
CA ILE A 15 -3.19 0.95 -6.42
C ILE A 15 -2.89 -0.51 -6.75
N ASP A 16 -3.90 -1.39 -6.88
CA ASP A 16 -3.69 -2.80 -7.25
C ASP A 16 -3.00 -2.95 -8.63
N SER A 17 -3.44 -2.16 -9.61
CA SER A 17 -2.81 -2.11 -10.94
C SER A 17 -1.34 -1.69 -10.86
N THR A 18 -1.03 -0.70 -10.01
CA THR A 18 0.33 -0.21 -9.81
C THR A 18 1.19 -1.23 -9.07
N LEU A 19 0.63 -1.89 -8.04
CA LEU A 19 1.27 -2.98 -7.31
C LEU A 19 1.68 -4.12 -8.25
N ARG A 20 0.78 -4.60 -9.11
CA ARG A 20 1.09 -5.66 -10.09
C ARG A 20 2.22 -5.28 -11.04
N LYS A 21 2.28 -4.01 -11.45
CA LYS A 21 3.39 -3.50 -12.29
C LYS A 21 4.71 -3.51 -11.53
N CYS A 22 4.70 -3.11 -10.25
CA CYS A 22 5.89 -3.18 -9.40
C CYS A 22 6.36 -4.61 -9.16
N GLU A 23 5.44 -5.56 -8.94
CA GLU A 23 5.78 -6.99 -8.78
C GLU A 23 6.45 -7.54 -10.04
N LYS A 24 5.87 -7.30 -11.22
CA LYS A 24 6.48 -7.67 -12.51
C LYS A 24 7.82 -6.97 -12.77
N ALA A 25 7.98 -5.72 -12.33
CA ALA A 25 9.25 -5.01 -12.43
C ALA A 25 10.30 -5.66 -11.53
N LEU A 26 9.93 -6.03 -10.30
CA LEU A 26 10.84 -6.64 -9.33
C LEU A 26 11.46 -7.95 -9.85
N GLU A 27 10.69 -8.78 -10.56
CA GLU A 27 11.18 -10.02 -11.20
C GLU A 27 12.36 -9.79 -12.14
N LYS A 28 12.45 -8.61 -12.76
CA LYS A 28 13.51 -8.25 -13.72
C LYS A 28 14.67 -7.49 -13.08
N LEU A 29 14.54 -7.09 -11.81
CA LEU A 29 15.53 -6.27 -11.13
C LEU A 29 16.54 -7.16 -10.39
N ARG A 30 17.82 -6.81 -10.52
CA ARG A 30 18.88 -7.50 -9.78
C ARG A 30 18.81 -7.15 -8.29
N PRO A 31 18.80 -8.15 -7.39
CA PRO A 31 18.90 -7.92 -5.95
C PRO A 31 20.12 -7.07 -5.59
N GLY A 32 19.99 -6.26 -4.53
CA GLY A 32 21.04 -5.36 -4.07
C GLY A 32 21.18 -4.05 -4.85
N THR A 33 20.47 -3.87 -5.96
CA THR A 33 20.46 -2.60 -6.70
C THR A 33 19.47 -1.59 -6.09
N SER A 34 19.75 -0.30 -6.22
CA SER A 34 18.84 0.76 -5.75
C SER A 34 17.42 0.64 -6.31
N PRO A 35 17.20 0.36 -7.61
CA PRO A 35 15.86 0.13 -8.15
C PRO A 35 15.14 -1.07 -7.53
N HIS A 36 15.86 -2.17 -7.24
CA HIS A 36 15.28 -3.33 -6.56
C HIS A 36 14.78 -2.96 -5.17
N THR A 37 15.64 -2.35 -4.35
CA THR A 37 15.28 -1.91 -2.98
C THR A 37 14.12 -0.92 -2.98
N LEU A 38 14.10 0.05 -3.90
CA LEU A 38 13.00 1.01 -4.04
C LEU A 38 11.69 0.30 -4.41
N THR A 39 11.74 -0.66 -5.32
CA THR A 39 10.56 -1.39 -5.79
C THR A 39 9.97 -2.27 -4.68
N VAL A 40 10.82 -2.94 -3.89
CA VAL A 40 10.39 -3.67 -2.68
C VAL A 40 9.68 -2.75 -1.69
N ARG A 41 10.22 -1.56 -1.42
CA ARG A 41 9.61 -0.58 -0.51
C ARG A 41 8.25 -0.09 -1.03
N ARG A 42 8.13 0.17 -2.33
CA ARG A 42 6.86 0.55 -2.97
C ARG A 42 5.81 -0.55 -2.85
N ILE A 43 6.17 -1.80 -3.13
CA ILE A 43 5.28 -2.96 -2.97
C ILE A 43 4.73 -3.04 -1.54
N ARG A 44 5.60 -2.89 -0.52
CA ARG A 44 5.18 -2.87 0.89
C ARG A 44 4.21 -1.73 1.17
N ALA A 45 4.50 -0.51 0.70
CA ALA A 45 3.64 0.65 0.88
C ALA A 45 2.26 0.47 0.22
N PHE A 46 2.20 -0.07 -1.00
CA PHE A 46 0.93 -0.33 -1.68
C PHE A 46 0.09 -1.39 -0.97
N ARG A 47 0.71 -2.45 -0.44
CA ARG A 47 -0.02 -3.46 0.35
C ARG A 47 -0.63 -2.86 1.63
N ILE A 48 0.10 -1.97 2.31
CA ILE A 48 -0.43 -1.23 3.47
C ILE A 48 -1.58 -0.33 3.03
N ALA A 49 -1.43 0.43 1.95
CA ALA A 49 -2.48 1.30 1.44
C ALA A 49 -3.76 0.52 1.07
N LEU A 50 -3.63 -0.63 0.41
CA LEU A 50 -4.77 -1.49 0.10
C LEU A 50 -5.47 -2.00 1.36
N ALA A 51 -4.71 -2.43 2.37
CA ALA A 51 -5.29 -2.87 3.64
C ALA A 51 -6.05 -1.74 4.37
N LEU A 52 -5.54 -0.51 4.30
CA LEU A 52 -6.22 0.65 4.87
C LEU A 52 -7.50 1.00 4.10
N ILE A 53 -7.49 0.89 2.77
CA ILE A 53 -8.69 1.11 1.96
C ILE A 53 -9.73 0.03 2.22
N ASP A 54 -9.33 -1.24 2.25
CA ASP A 54 -10.23 -2.37 2.54
C ASP A 54 -10.88 -2.21 3.91
N ARG A 55 -10.09 -1.82 4.91
CA ARG A 55 -10.58 -1.50 6.24
C ARG A 55 -11.61 -0.36 6.24
N GLU A 56 -11.33 0.76 5.57
CA GLU A 56 -12.26 1.89 5.48
C GLU A 56 -13.56 1.49 4.77
N MET A 57 -13.47 0.61 3.77
CA MET A 57 -14.64 0.04 3.09
C MET A 57 -15.46 -0.92 3.97
N ASP A 58 -14.79 -1.67 4.85
CA ASP A 58 -15.41 -2.62 5.79
C ASP A 58 -15.91 -1.94 7.08
N GLY A 59 -15.60 -0.65 7.28
CA GLY A 59 -16.02 0.12 8.45
C GLY A 59 -15.34 -0.31 9.76
N THR A 60 -14.17 -0.95 9.70
CA THR A 60 -13.45 -1.45 10.87
C THR A 60 -12.40 -0.45 11.34
N GLU A 61 -12.34 -0.12 12.63
CA GLU A 61 -11.30 0.75 13.18
C GLU A 61 -10.12 -0.08 13.76
N ILE A 62 -8.99 -0.25 13.05
CA ILE A 62 -7.67 -0.53 13.68
C ILE A 62 -7.28 0.65 14.59
N PRO A 63 -6.97 0.41 15.87
CA PRO A 63 -6.30 1.40 16.71
C PRO A 63 -5.00 1.84 16.01
N GLY A 64 -4.77 3.15 15.93
CA GLY A 64 -3.59 3.71 15.27
C GLY A 64 -2.29 3.12 15.84
N PRO A 65 -1.17 3.18 15.09
CA PRO A 65 0.12 2.83 15.66
C PRO A 65 0.39 3.83 16.78
N GLU A 66 0.27 3.39 18.03
CA GLU A 66 0.67 4.17 19.19
C GLU A 66 2.12 4.58 18.95
N GLY A 67 2.32 5.88 18.74
CA GLY A 67 3.62 6.50 18.82
C GLY A 67 4.16 6.23 20.21
N LYS A 68 5.11 5.30 20.29
CA LYS A 68 6.05 5.28 21.40
C LYS A 68 7.11 6.33 21.09
N GLU A 69 6.75 7.59 21.28
CA GLU A 69 7.68 8.54 21.88
C GLU A 69 7.81 8.14 23.36
N ASP A 70 8.96 8.44 23.96
CA ASP A 70 9.31 8.29 25.37
C ASP A 70 10.06 7.00 25.76
N LEU A 71 11.35 6.94 25.39
CA LEU A 71 12.44 7.00 26.38
C LEU A 71 13.76 7.48 25.76
#